data_AF-A0A2V8MCW8-F1
#
_entry.id   AF-A0A2V8MCW8-F1
#
_cell.length_a   1.000
_cell.length_b   1.000
_cell.length_c   1.000
_cell.angle_alpha   90.00
_cell.angle_beta   90.00
_cell.angle_gamma   90.00
#
_symmetry.space_group_name_H-M   'P 1'
#
loop_
_entity.id
_entity.type
_entity.pdbx_description
1 polymer ?
#
loop_
_entity_poly.entity_id
_entity_poly.type
_entity_poly.pdbx_seq_one_letter_code
_entity_poly.pdbx_strand_id
1 'polypeptide(L)'
;MNRRFLASLGVTALAIGLVIILLAPLSAAGQAQKAVSAPTTKPAASAKPWTVPKTPDGQPDLQGYWTNNSYTPLERPNGVTKEF
;
A
#
# COMPACT_ATOMS: atom_id res chain seq x y z
N MET A 1 25.99 33.50 49.96
CA MET A 1 25.90 32.06 49.69
C MET A 1 25.05 31.81 48.44
N ASN A 2 25.31 32.46 47.29
CA ASN A 2 24.28 32.58 46.23
C ASN A 2 24.78 32.23 44.81
N ARG A 3 26.06 31.86 44.67
CA ARG A 3 26.69 31.50 43.38
C ARG A 3 26.41 30.05 42.98
N ARG A 4 26.17 29.18 43.98
CA ARG A 4 25.97 27.74 43.79
C ARG A 4 24.55 27.40 43.31
N PHE A 5 23.56 28.21 43.70
CA PHE A 5 22.17 28.08 43.25
C PHE A 5 21.99 28.45 41.78
N LEU A 6 22.63 29.52 41.30
CA LEU A 6 22.60 29.90 39.89
C LEU A 6 23.37 28.90 39.01
N ALA A 7 24.47 28.34 39.53
CA ALA A 7 25.22 27.30 38.83
C ALA A 7 24.42 25.99 38.70
N SER A 8 23.65 25.57 39.71
CA SER A 8 22.87 24.34 39.61
C SER A 8 21.73 24.45 38.60
N LEU A 9 21.09 25.62 38.48
CA LEU A 9 20.02 25.86 37.51
C LEU A 9 20.51 25.79 36.06
N GLY A 10 21.69 26.36 35.80
CA GLY A 10 22.35 26.28 34.49
C GLY A 10 22.75 24.86 34.10
N VAL A 11 23.24 24.07 35.06
CA VAL A 11 23.61 22.66 34.82
C VAL A 11 22.38 21.79 34.55
N THR A 12 21.26 22.00 35.25
CA THR A 12 20.00 21.29 34.94
C THR A 12 19.44 21.68 33.57
N ALA A 13 19.50 22.95 33.18
CA ALA A 13 19.03 23.38 31.86
C ALA A 13 19.88 22.77 30.73
N LEU A 14 21.20 22.68 30.93
CA LEU A 14 22.12 22.04 29.98
C LEU A 14 21.86 20.52 29.88
N ALA A 15 21.59 19.85 31.01
CA ALA A 15 21.28 18.42 31.05
C ALA A 15 19.95 18.10 30.34
N ILE A 16 18.92 18.93 30.52
CA ILE A 16 17.63 18.77 29.83
C ILE A 16 17.81 18.98 28.32
N GLY A 17 18.56 19.99 27.91
CA GLY A 17 18.88 20.23 26.49
C GLY A 17 19.61 19.04 25.86
N LEU A 18 20.56 18.44 26.57
CA LEU A 18 21.30 17.27 26.10
C LEU A 18 20.41 16.03 25.95
N VAL A 19 19.47 15.81 26.87
CA VAL A 19 18.49 14.70 26.80
C VAL A 19 17.57 14.87 25.58
N ILE A 20 17.12 16.09 25.29
CA ILE A 20 16.28 16.36 24.12
C ILE A 20 17.04 16.09 22.81
N ILE A 21 18.34 16.40 22.76
CA ILE A 21 19.19 16.12 21.60
C ILE A 21 19.42 14.61 21.44
N LEU A 22 19.59 13.86 22.55
CA LEU A 22 19.79 12.40 22.50
C LEU A 22 18.52 11.61 22.14
N LEU A 23 17.33 12.16 22.41
CA LEU A 23 16.04 11.51 22.08
C LEU A 23 15.47 11.94 20.74
N ALA A 24 16.17 12.76 19.96
CA ALA A 24 15.73 13.12 18.62
C ALA A 24 15.73 11.88 17.71
N PRO A 25 14.63 11.59 16.98
CA PRO A 25 14.56 10.45 16.09
C PRO A 25 15.60 10.61 14.97
N LEU A 26 16.63 9.77 14.95
CA LEU A 26 17.50 9.64 13.79
C LEU A 26 16.66 9.06 12.65
N SER A 27 16.47 9.84 11.58
CA SER A 27 15.91 9.35 10.32
C SER A 27 16.69 8.12 9.90
N ALA A 28 16.06 6.95 9.91
CA ALA A 28 16.69 5.68 9.54
C ALA A 28 17.01 5.68 8.04
N ALA A 29 18.15 6.27 7.68
CA ALA A 29 18.77 6.19 6.36
C ALA A 29 19.34 4.77 6.15
N GLY A 30 18.45 3.79 6.09
CA GLY A 30 18.76 2.37 5.94
C GLY A 30 17.62 1.56 5.33
N GLN A 31 16.39 2.12 5.30
CA GLN A 31 15.25 1.57 4.55
C GLN A 31 15.24 2.03 3.08
N ALA A 32 16.42 2.30 2.52
CA ALA A 32 16.53 2.41 1.07
C ALA A 32 16.36 1.00 0.50
N GLN A 33 15.16 0.71 -0.02
CA GLN A 33 14.90 -0.49 -0.78
C GLN A 33 15.97 -0.58 -1.87
N LYS A 34 16.82 -1.61 -1.80
CA LYS A 34 17.81 -1.88 -2.85
C LYS A 34 17.04 -1.85 -4.16
N ALA A 35 17.39 -0.92 -5.04
CA ALA A 35 16.80 -0.83 -6.36
C ALA A 35 17.14 -2.14 -7.08
N VAL A 36 16.23 -3.11 -7.03
CA VAL A 36 16.12 -4.09 -8.10
C VAL A 36 15.76 -3.23 -9.31
N SER A 37 16.61 -3.24 -10.33
CA SER A 37 16.25 -2.68 -11.63
C SER A 37 14.90 -3.28 -12.01
N ALA A 38 13.84 -2.49 -11.87
CA ALA A 38 12.52 -2.91 -12.29
C ALA A 38 12.64 -3.26 -13.78
N PRO A 39 12.07 -4.38 -14.25
CA PRO A 39 11.85 -4.51 -15.68
C PRO A 39 11.11 -3.24 -16.11
N THR A 40 11.56 -2.60 -17.18
CA THR A 40 10.95 -1.38 -17.71
C THR A 40 9.52 -1.71 -18.13
N THR A 41 8.58 -1.69 -17.19
CA THR A 41 7.17 -1.83 -17.49
C THR A 41 6.81 -0.55 -18.19
N LYS A 42 6.65 -0.64 -19.51
CA LYS A 42 5.99 0.37 -20.32
C LYS A 42 4.79 0.89 -19.51
N PRO A 43 4.69 2.21 -19.25
CA PRO A 43 3.51 2.75 -18.58
C PRO A 43 2.27 2.18 -19.27
N ALA A 44 1.41 1.50 -18.50
CA ALA A 44 0.13 1.08 -19.03
C ALA A 44 -0.54 2.34 -19.55
N ALA A 45 -0.73 2.42 -20.88
CA ALA A 45 -1.47 3.52 -21.46
C ALA A 45 -2.81 3.59 -20.72
N SER A 46 -3.21 4.78 -20.25
CA SER A 46 -4.50 4.97 -19.60
C SER A 46 -5.57 4.34 -20.49
N ALA A 47 -6.12 3.21 -20.05
CA ALA A 47 -7.11 2.50 -20.81
C ALA A 47 -8.31 3.45 -20.96
N LYS A 48 -8.74 3.67 -22.20
CA LYS A 48 -9.99 4.42 -22.43
C LYS A 48 -11.09 3.71 -21.65
N PRO A 49 -12.01 4.45 -21.00
CA PRO A 49 -13.16 3.83 -20.36
C PRO A 49 -13.92 2.99 -21.39
N TRP A 50 -14.10 1.71 -21.07
CA TRP A 50 -14.82 0.79 -21.93
C TRP A 50 -16.29 1.17 -22.01
N THR A 51 -16.83 1.27 -23.22
CA THR A 51 -18.25 1.52 -23.47
C THR A 51 -18.87 0.24 -24.03
N VAL A 52 -19.94 -0.24 -23.40
CA VAL A 52 -20.66 -1.45 -23.83
C VAL A 52 -21.32 -1.18 -25.19
N PRO A 53 -21.03 -1.99 -26.24
CA PRO A 53 -21.72 -1.90 -27.51
C PRO A 53 -23.22 -2.12 -27.32
N LYS A 54 -24.04 -1.36 -28.04
CA LYS A 54 -25.51 -1.45 -27.96
C LYS A 54 -26.12 -1.77 -29.31
N THR A 55 -27.20 -2.53 -29.27
CA THR A 55 -28.09 -2.76 -30.41
C THR A 55 -28.90 -1.49 -30.74
N PRO A 56 -29.56 -1.39 -31.92
CA PRO A 56 -30.38 -0.23 -32.28
C PRO A 56 -31.53 0.08 -31.30
N ASP A 57 -32.05 -0.95 -30.62
CA ASP A 57 -33.06 -0.85 -29.56
C ASP A 57 -32.47 -0.52 -28.18
N GLY A 58 -31.14 -0.35 -28.08
CA GLY A 58 -30.45 0.18 -26.90
C GLY A 58 -30.02 -0.86 -25.88
N GLN A 59 -30.23 -2.15 -26.15
CA GLN A 59 -29.76 -3.27 -25.31
C GLN A 59 -28.25 -3.48 -25.48
N PRO A 60 -27.55 -4.07 -24.49
CA PRO A 60 -26.18 -4.55 -24.70
C PRO A 60 -26.11 -5.57 -25.84
N ASP A 61 -25.17 -5.37 -26.76
CA ASP A 61 -24.96 -6.32 -27.85
C ASP A 61 -24.10 -7.50 -27.37
N LEU A 62 -24.71 -8.68 -27.27
CA LEU A 62 -24.08 -9.93 -26.83
C LEU A 62 -23.83 -10.91 -27.99
N GLN A 63 -23.87 -10.43 -29.24
CA GLN A 63 -23.59 -11.24 -30.41
C GLN A 63 -22.10 -11.58 -30.54
N GLY A 64 -21.79 -12.67 -31.25
CA GLY A 64 -20.42 -13.09 -31.55
C GLY A 64 -20.10 -14.51 -31.07
N TYR A 65 -18.80 -14.85 -31.12
CA TYR A 65 -18.30 -16.14 -30.67
C TYR A 65 -17.83 -16.06 -29.22
N TRP A 66 -18.50 -16.80 -28.35
CA TRP A 66 -18.12 -16.95 -26.96
C TRP A 66 -17.34 -18.24 -26.78
N THR A 67 -16.19 -18.16 -26.10
CA THR A 67 -15.39 -19.33 -25.75
C THR A 67 -15.52 -19.62 -24.26
N ASN A 68 -15.42 -20.89 -23.89
CA ASN A 68 -15.34 -21.31 -22.49
C ASN A 68 -14.03 -22.06 -22.29
N ASN A 69 -12.92 -21.45 -22.70
CA ASN A 69 -11.62 -22.13 -22.64
C ASN A 69 -11.05 -22.21 -21.22
N SER A 70 -11.73 -21.60 -20.25
CA SER A 70 -11.30 -21.51 -18.86
C SER A 70 -12.33 -22.19 -17.95
N TYR A 71 -12.38 -23.51 -18.03
CA TYR A 71 -13.15 -24.31 -17.08
C TYR A 71 -12.38 -24.42 -15.76
N THR A 72 -13.04 -24.09 -14.66
CA THR A 72 -12.56 -24.45 -13.31
C THR A 72 -13.17 -25.80 -12.95
N PRO A 73 -12.36 -26.85 -12.69
CA PRO A 73 -12.89 -28.12 -12.18
C PRO A 73 -13.68 -27.88 -10.90
N LEU A 74 -14.85 -28.49 -10.79
CA LEU A 74 -15.67 -28.42 -9.58
C LEU A 74 -15.56 -29.73 -8.82
N GLU A 75 -15.19 -29.65 -7.54
CA GLU A 75 -15.22 -30.76 -6.59
C GLU A 75 -16.29 -30.49 -5.53
N ARG A 76 -17.04 -31.51 -5.13
CA ARG A 76 -17.97 -31.38 -4.01
C ARG A 76 -17.16 -31.38 -2.70
N PRO A 77 -17.27 -30.34 -1.86
CA PRO A 77 -16.65 -30.38 -0.54
C PRO A 77 -17.22 -31.52 0.31
N ASN A 78 -16.36 -32.16 1.10
CA ASN A 78 -16.81 -33.19 2.05
C ASN A 78 -17.82 -32.61 3.04
N GLY A 79 -18.89 -33.36 3.33
CA GLY A 79 -19.89 -32.99 4.34
C GLY A 79 -21.05 -32.11 3.86
N VAL A 80 -21.15 -31.81 2.55
CA VAL A 80 -22.34 -31.13 1.99
C VAL A 80 -23.44 -32.16 1.70
N THR A 81 -24.45 -32.24 2.57
CA THR A 81 -25.57 -33.20 2.48
C THR A 81 -26.95 -32.56 2.34
N LYS A 82 -27.03 -31.22 2.26
CA LYS A 82 -28.28 -30.47 2.20
C LYS A 82 -28.40 -29.72 0.89
N GLU A 83 -29.62 -29.66 0.35
CA GLU A 83 -29.95 -28.74 -0.74
C GLU A 83 -30.23 -27.33 -0.18
N PHE A 84 -30.18 -26.33 -1.08
CA PHE A 84 -30.21 -24.90 -0.79
C PHE A 84 -31.46 -24.46 -0.01
#